data_AF-A0A401U0A8-F1
#
_entry.id   AF-A0A401U0A8-F1
#
_cell.length_a   1.000
_cell.length_b   1.000
_cell.length_c   1.000
_cell.angle_alpha   90.00
_cell.angle_beta   90.00
_cell.angle_gamma   90.00
#
_symmetry.space_group_name_H-M   'P 1'
#
loop_
_entity.id
_entity.type
_entity.pdbx_description
1 polymer ?
#
loop_
_entity_poly.entity_id
_entity_poly.type
_entity_poly.pdbx_seq_one_letter_code
_entity_poly.pdbx_strand_id
1 'polypeptide(L)'
;MDHEIARQSFDVVGFRAKIETYRPRTIAFTSKKAASLFYDRPTSALALGRQPSTSGFPDVFVLPSPSGAASGHWSLQPWRELAEWIT
;
A
#
# COMPACT_ATOMS: atom_id res chain seq x y z
N MET A 1 -2.90 22.35 10.38
CA MET A 1 -3.53 22.11 9.06
C MET A 1 -2.43 21.44 8.28
N ASP A 2 -2.36 20.11 8.38
CA ASP A 2 -1.13 19.41 8.04
C ASP A 2 -1.50 18.51 6.88
N HIS A 3 -0.91 18.66 5.68
CA HIS A 3 -0.82 17.58 4.70
C HIS A 3 0.06 17.83 3.46
N GLU A 4 1.13 18.61 3.55
CA GLU A 4 2.17 18.62 2.50
C GLU A 4 3.44 17.96 3.01
N ILE A 5 3.39 16.63 3.19
CA ILE A 5 4.62 15.84 3.14
C ILE A 5 5.05 15.86 1.67
N ALA A 6 6.16 16.54 1.38
CA ALA A 6 6.74 16.56 0.05
C ALA A 6 7.01 15.12 -0.41
N ARG A 7 6.75 14.81 -1.68
CA ARG A 7 7.02 13.47 -2.26
C ARG A 7 8.47 13.01 -2.02
N GLN A 8 9.38 13.96 -1.89
CA GLN A 8 10.81 13.76 -1.65
C GLN A 8 11.14 13.30 -0.21
N SER A 9 10.21 13.42 0.73
CA SER A 9 10.40 12.99 2.12
C SER A 9 10.06 11.51 2.36
N PHE A 10 9.57 10.79 1.35
CA PHE A 10 9.22 9.38 1.48
C PHE A 10 10.44 8.49 1.21
N ASP A 11 10.91 7.80 2.24
CA ASP A 11 12.05 6.89 2.18
C ASP A 11 11.67 5.50 1.59
N VAL A 12 11.46 5.46 0.27
CA VAL A 12 11.17 4.21 -0.46
C VAL A 12 12.36 3.25 -0.41
N VAL A 13 13.59 3.77 -0.42
CA VAL A 13 14.82 2.98 -0.36
C VAL A 13 14.93 2.25 0.97
N GLY A 14 14.79 2.96 2.09
CA GLY A 14 14.79 2.36 3.42
C GLY A 14 13.61 1.43 3.66
N PHE A 15 12.44 1.68 3.03
CA PHE A 15 11.34 0.74 3.06
C PHE A 15 11.67 -0.59 2.36
N ARG A 16 12.29 -0.55 1.17
CA ARG A 16 12.75 -1.76 0.47
C ARG A 16 13.81 -2.52 1.28
N ALA A 17 14.78 -1.81 1.85
CA ALA A 17 15.81 -2.41 2.71
C ALA A 17 15.21 -3.13 3.93
N LYS A 18 14.17 -2.57 4.55
CA LYS A 18 13.43 -3.23 5.64
C LYS A 18 12.71 -4.48 5.17
N ILE A 19 12.09 -4.47 3.99
CA ILE A 19 11.43 -5.67 3.43
C ILE A 19 12.45 -6.78 3.18
N GLU A 20 13.62 -6.45 2.62
CA GLU A 20 14.70 -7.41 2.39
C GLU A 20 15.25 -8.00 3.69
N THR A 21 15.37 -7.16 4.73
CA THR A 21 15.88 -7.53 6.06
C THR A 21 14.88 -8.42 6.82
N TYR A 22 13.62 -8.01 6.89
CA TYR A 22 12.61 -8.65 7.73
C TYR A 22 11.81 -9.73 7.00
N ARG A 23 11.92 -9.83 5.67
CA ARG A 23 11.29 -10.85 4.82
C ARG A 23 9.81 -11.11 5.20
N PRO A 24 8.96 -10.09 5.29
CA PRO A 24 7.55 -10.30 5.60
C PRO A 24 6.91 -11.19 4.51
N ARG A 25 5.88 -11.94 4.86
CA ARG A 25 5.09 -12.71 3.87
C ARG A 25 4.21 -11.78 3.03
N THR A 26 3.67 -10.74 3.65
CA THR A 26 2.69 -9.84 3.04
C THR A 26 2.94 -8.40 3.49
N ILE A 27 2.72 -7.45 2.58
CA ILE A 27 2.71 -6.00 2.82
C ILE A 27 1.34 -5.44 2.46
N ALA A 28 0.80 -4.57 3.31
CA ALA A 28 -0.45 -3.87 3.05
C ALA A 28 -0.23 -2.36 3.09
N PHE A 29 -0.31 -1.71 1.92
CA PHE A 29 -0.39 -0.26 1.85
C PHE A 29 -1.79 0.18 2.24
N THR A 30 -1.93 0.89 3.35
CA THR A 30 -3.23 1.34 3.86
C THR A 30 -3.83 2.51 3.08
N SER A 31 -3.25 2.90 1.93
CA SER A 31 -3.85 3.87 0.99
C SER A 31 -3.25 3.73 -0.41
N LYS A 32 -4.01 4.12 -1.45
CA LYS A 32 -3.48 4.25 -2.82
C LYS A 32 -2.33 5.25 -2.91
N LYS A 33 -2.32 6.29 -2.09
CA LYS A 33 -1.24 7.31 -2.08
C LYS A 33 0.09 6.70 -1.64
N ALA A 34 0.11 5.89 -0.59
CA ALA A 34 1.31 5.20 -0.15
C ALA A 34 1.82 4.21 -1.21
N ALA A 35 0.91 3.43 -1.80
CA ALA A 35 1.25 2.51 -2.89
C ALA A 35 1.79 3.24 -4.13
N SER A 36 1.18 4.39 -4.49
CA SER A 36 1.59 5.25 -5.60
C SER A 36 3.04 5.72 -5.48
N LEU A 37 3.45 6.09 -4.27
CA LEU A 37 4.83 6.50 -3.99
C LEU A 37 5.80 5.31 -4.08
N PHE A 38 5.40 4.15 -3.57
CA PHE A 38 6.25 2.95 -3.62
C PHE A 38 6.46 2.41 -5.05
N TYR A 39 5.40 2.41 -5.86
CA TYR A 39 5.42 1.92 -7.24
C TYR A 39 5.87 2.97 -8.26
N ASP A 40 6.04 4.22 -7.83
CA ASP A 40 6.27 5.38 -8.70
C ASP A 40 5.24 5.47 -9.85
N ARG A 41 3.95 5.33 -9.49
CA ARG A 41 2.82 5.32 -10.42
C ARG A 41 1.67 6.17 -9.90
N PRO A 42 0.86 6.81 -10.76
CA PRO A 42 -0.29 7.57 -10.30
C PRO A 42 -1.33 6.67 -9.61
N THR A 43 -2.08 7.21 -8.65
CA THR A 43 -3.12 6.46 -7.91
C THR A 43 -4.23 5.91 -8.80
N SER A 44 -4.47 6.53 -9.97
CA SER A 44 -5.42 6.06 -10.99
C SER A 44 -4.97 4.77 -11.69
N ALA A 45 -3.67 4.49 -11.72
CA ALA A 45 -3.10 3.27 -12.29
C ALA A 45 -3.02 2.11 -11.28
N LEU A 46 -3.46 2.33 -10.03
CA LEU A 46 -3.43 1.34 -8.96
C LEU A 46 -4.84 0.89 -8.59
N ALA A 47 -5.06 -0.43 -8.64
CA ALA A 47 -6.27 -1.07 -8.14
C ALA A 47 -6.20 -1.24 -6.61
N LEU A 48 -7.35 -1.24 -5.94
CA LEU A 48 -7.44 -1.72 -4.57
C LEU A 48 -7.40 -3.26 -4.56
N GLY A 49 -6.98 -3.85 -3.45
CA GLY A 49 -6.83 -5.30 -3.29
C GLY A 49 -5.41 -5.77 -3.60
N ARG A 50 -5.28 -7.08 -3.87
CA ARG A 50 -4.00 -7.74 -4.14
C ARG A 50 -3.38 -7.23 -5.44
N GLN A 51 -2.09 -6.93 -5.41
CA GLN A 51 -1.30 -6.52 -6.57
C GLN A 51 -0.66 -7.74 -7.25
N PRO A 52 -0.27 -7.63 -8.54
CA PRO A 52 0.49 -8.68 -9.21
C PRO A 52 1.74 -9.07 -8.41
N SER A 53 1.97 -10.38 -8.28
CA SER A 53 3.13 -10.89 -7.57
C SER A 53 4.42 -10.47 -8.27
N THR A 54 5.43 -10.12 -7.48
CA THR A 54 6.77 -9.80 -7.96
C THR A 54 7.72 -10.86 -7.43
N SER A 55 8.51 -11.47 -8.31
CA SER A 55 9.46 -12.52 -7.92
C SER A 55 10.41 -12.01 -6.84
N GLY A 56 10.56 -12.77 -5.75
CA GLY A 56 11.43 -12.40 -4.62
C GLY A 56 10.89 -11.27 -3.72
N PHE A 57 9.64 -10.84 -3.91
CA PHE A 57 9.00 -9.80 -3.11
C PHE A 57 7.77 -10.36 -2.36
N PRO A 58 7.42 -9.85 -1.17
CA PRO A 58 6.16 -10.21 -0.49
C PRO A 58 4.94 -9.95 -1.36
N ASP A 59 3.85 -10.66 -1.06
CA ASP A 59 2.54 -10.30 -1.60
C ASP A 59 2.14 -8.90 -1.13
N VAL A 60 1.66 -8.07 -2.05
CA VAL A 60 1.30 -6.68 -1.76
C VAL A 60 -0.20 -6.48 -1.92
N PHE A 61 -0.80 -5.80 -0.94
CA PHE A 61 -2.18 -5.33 -0.97
C PHE A 61 -2.22 -3.81 -0.93
N VAL A 62 -3.13 -3.21 -1.68
CA VAL A 62 -3.43 -1.77 -1.62
C VAL A 62 -4.84 -1.60 -1.10
N LEU A 63 -4.97 -0.99 0.08
CA LEU A 63 -6.23 -0.88 0.80
C LEU A 63 -6.80 0.54 0.68
N PRO A 64 -8.13 0.68 0.78
CA PRO A 64 -8.73 2.00 0.93
C PRO A 64 -8.36 2.61 2.28
N SER A 65 -8.10 3.92 2.28
CA SER A 65 -7.63 4.63 3.47
C SER A 65 -8.63 4.55 4.61
N PRO A 66 -8.24 4.12 5.82
CA PRO A 66 -9.14 4.05 6.97
C PRO A 66 -9.44 5.43 7.59
N SER A 67 -8.76 6.49 7.14
CA SER A 67 -8.99 7.86 7.60
C SER A 67 -10.34 8.42 7.16
N GLY A 68 -11.05 9.14 8.05
CA GLY A 68 -12.34 9.77 7.75
C GLY A 68 -12.35 10.76 6.57
N ALA A 69 -11.19 11.26 6.14
CA ALA A 69 -11.03 12.09 4.94
C ALA A 69 -11.26 11.36 3.60
N ALA A 70 -11.39 10.03 3.61
CA ALA A 70 -11.55 9.21 2.41
C ALA A 70 -13.01 8.76 2.15
N SER A 71 -13.98 9.40 2.82
CA SER A 71 -15.37 8.93 3.01
C SER A 71 -16.24 8.79 1.74
N GLY A 72 -15.76 9.14 0.55
CA GLY A 72 -16.52 8.99 -0.71
C GLY A 72 -16.31 7.66 -1.46
N HIS A 73 -15.17 6.97 -1.27
CA HIS A 73 -14.78 5.80 -2.09
C HIS A 73 -14.21 4.63 -1.26
N TRP A 74 -14.55 4.56 0.02
CA TRP A 74 -14.09 3.50 0.91
C TRP A 74 -14.88 2.20 0.69
N SER A 75 -14.20 1.06 0.63
CA SER A 75 -14.82 -0.26 0.53
C SER A 75 -14.20 -1.24 1.52
N LEU A 76 -15.04 -2.09 2.13
CA LEU A 76 -14.57 -3.10 3.08
C LEU A 76 -13.92 -4.31 2.37
N GLN A 77 -14.30 -4.59 1.13
CA GLN A 77 -13.91 -5.81 0.41
C GLN A 77 -12.38 -6.05 0.37
N PRO A 78 -11.52 -5.08 0.01
CA PRO A 78 -10.07 -5.29 -0.01
C PRO A 78 -9.47 -5.65 1.36
N TRP A 79 -10.08 -5.17 2.45
CA TRP A 79 -9.66 -5.50 3.81
C TRP A 79 -10.01 -6.95 4.18
N ARG A 80 -11.18 -7.43 3.73
CA ARG A 80 -11.57 -8.84 3.91
C ARG A 80 -10.69 -9.79 3.10
N GLU A 81 -10.42 -9.47 1.84
CA GLU A 81 -9.52 -10.25 0.98
C GLU A 81 -8.12 -10.38 1.60
N LEU A 82 -7.60 -9.29 2.20
CA LEU A 82 -6.34 -9.35 2.94
C LEU A 82 -6.44 -10.28 4.15
N ALA A 83 -7.49 -10.17 4.95
CA ALA A 83 -7.67 -11.01 6.15
C ALA A 83 -7.75 -12.51 5.78
N GLU A 84 -8.48 -12.85 4.73
CA GLU A 84 -8.56 -14.21 4.19
C GLU A 84 -7.21 -14.70 3.67
N TRP A 85 -6.38 -13.83 3.10
CA TRP A 85 -5.06 -14.19 2.58
C TRP A 85 -4.01 -14.47 3.67
N ILE A 86 -4.04 -13.72 4.77
CA ILE A 86 -3.02 -13.83 5.83
C ILE A 86 -3.35 -14.85 6.91
N THR A 87 -4.57 -15.39 6.89
CA THR A 87 -5.03 -16.49 7.75
C THR A 87 -4.34 -17.79 7.35
#